data_AF-K6CEM2-F1
#
_entry.id   AF-K6CEM2-F1
#
_cell.length_a   1.000
_cell.length_b   1.000
_cell.length_c   1.000
_cell.angle_alpha   90.00
_cell.angle_beta   90.00
_cell.angle_gamma   90.00
#
_symmetry.space_group_name_H-M   'P 1'
#
loop_
_entity.id
_entity.type
_entity.pdbx_description
1 polymer ?
#
loop_
_entity_poly.entity_id
_entity_poly.type
_entity_poly.pdbx_seq_one_letter_code
_entity_poly.pdbx_strand_id
1 'polypeptide(L)'
;MAKRSEEISRLLEEWENIKNHLNQLFQERDTKNASKWMEKGIGLFEQFLLWTNEGALTPNDSIPNHQLTYKPVNIDERLAFIKARPALYHSYRQLSELMVEQEKLFAKKNIVKKNV
;
A
#
# COMPACT_ATOMS: atom_id res chain seq x y z
N MET A 1 -20.40 -1.19 -5.63
CA MET A 1 -19.47 -0.12 -6.06
C MET A 1 -19.28 0.93 -4.95
N ALA A 2 -20.33 1.62 -4.46
CA ALA A 2 -20.20 2.69 -3.45
C ALA A 2 -19.42 2.29 -2.17
N LYS A 3 -19.74 1.13 -1.58
CA LYS A 3 -19.06 0.62 -0.38
C LYS A 3 -17.54 0.47 -0.53
N ARG A 4 -17.06 0.01 -1.70
CA ARG A 4 -15.62 -0.22 -1.95
C ARG A 4 -14.86 1.10 -2.08
N SER A 5 -15.46 2.09 -2.74
CA SER A 5 -14.88 3.43 -2.83
C SER A 5 -14.76 4.08 -1.45
N GLU A 6 -15.78 3.95 -0.60
CA GLU A 6 -15.75 4.43 0.79
C GLU A 6 -14.69 3.71 1.64
N GLU A 7 -14.57 2.38 1.51
CA GLU A 7 -13.53 1.59 2.19
C GLU A 7 -12.12 2.03 1.78
N ILE A 8 -11.90 2.31 0.49
CA ILE A 8 -10.61 2.80 0.01
C ILE A 8 -10.36 4.25 0.45
N SER A 9 -11.38 5.10 0.49
CA SER A 9 -11.22 6.45 1.07
C SER A 9 -10.76 6.39 2.52
N ARG A 10 -11.37 5.54 3.35
CA ARG A 10 -10.94 5.34 4.75
C ARG A 10 -9.51 4.78 4.84
N LEU A 11 -9.16 3.86 3.95
CA LEU A 11 -7.79 3.34 3.87
C LEU A 11 -6.78 4.44 3.56
N LEU A 12 -7.08 5.34 2.63
CA LEU A 12 -6.19 6.45 2.28
C LEU A 12 -6.07 7.46 3.42
N GLU A 13 -7.16 7.73 4.15
CA GLU A 13 -7.12 8.54 5.37
C GLU A 13 -6.24 7.89 6.46
N GLU A 14 -6.34 6.58 6.65
CA GLU A 14 -5.48 5.84 7.57
C GLU A 14 -4.01 5.89 7.14
N TRP A 15 -3.75 5.78 5.84
CA TRP A 15 -2.40 5.93 5.29
C TRP A 15 -1.81 7.31 5.58
N GLU A 16 -2.58 8.39 5.38
CA GLU A 16 -2.12 9.75 5.71
C GLU A 16 -1.77 9.89 7.20
N ASN A 17 -2.55 9.28 8.10
CA ASN A 17 -2.23 9.24 9.53
C ASN A 17 -0.92 8.49 9.78
N ILE A 18 -0.74 7.29 9.21
CA ILE A 18 0.50 6.50 9.34
C ILE A 18 1.69 7.29 8.80
N LYS A 19 1.56 7.91 7.62
CA LYS A 19 2.59 8.71 6.96
C LYS A 19 3.05 9.88 7.85
N ASN A 20 2.12 10.56 8.50
CA ASN A 20 2.43 11.65 9.42
C ASN A 20 3.23 11.17 10.65
N HIS A 21 2.83 10.05 11.25
CA HIS A 21 3.59 9.44 12.36
C HIS A 21 4.99 9.01 11.91
N LEU A 22 5.11 8.37 10.74
CA LEU A 22 6.39 7.93 10.19
C LEU A 22 7.33 9.11 9.90
N ASN A 23 6.81 10.20 9.34
CA ASN A 23 7.60 11.42 9.12
C ASN A 23 8.22 11.92 10.43
N GLN A 24 7.43 12.03 11.49
CA GLN A 24 7.91 12.46 12.79
C GLN A 24 8.96 11.49 13.36
N LEU A 25 8.67 10.19 13.37
CA LEU A 25 9.57 9.17 13.94
C LEU A 25 10.93 9.12 13.20
N PHE A 26 10.93 9.25 11.87
CA PHE A 26 12.18 9.30 11.11
C PHE A 26 12.95 10.60 11.32
N GLN A 27 12.28 11.73 11.55
CA GLN A 27 12.92 12.99 11.94
C GLN A 27 13.59 12.86 13.32
N GLU A 28 12.91 12.24 14.27
CA GLU A 28 13.39 11.98 15.64
C GLU A 28 14.41 10.83 15.72
N ARG A 29 14.64 10.13 14.60
CA ARG A 29 15.50 8.92 14.52
C ARG A 29 15.03 7.78 15.42
N ASP A 30 13.75 7.74 15.76
CA ASP A 30 13.11 6.65 16.49
C ASP A 30 12.77 5.48 15.55
N THR A 31 13.83 4.79 15.11
CA THR A 31 13.73 3.67 14.15
C THR A 31 12.96 2.48 14.72
N LYS A 32 12.95 2.31 16.04
CA LYS A 32 12.24 1.23 16.73
C LYS A 32 10.73 1.39 16.60
N ASN A 33 10.20 2.59 16.88
CA ASN A 33 8.79 2.84 16.70
C ASN A 33 8.43 3.02 15.21
N ALA A 34 9.34 3.58 14.40
CA ALA A 34 9.13 3.66 12.94
C ALA A 34 8.90 2.27 12.33
N SER A 35 9.65 1.24 12.75
CA SER A 35 9.45 -0.15 12.28
C SER A 35 8.01 -0.63 12.49
N LYS A 36 7.43 -0.40 13.68
CA LYS A 36 6.07 -0.83 14.01
C LYS A 36 5.02 -0.13 13.15
N TRP A 37 5.21 1.17 12.90
CA TRP A 37 4.32 1.94 12.03
C TRP A 37 4.50 1.58 10.56
N MET A 38 5.71 1.21 10.14
CA MET A 38 5.98 0.69 8.81
C MET A 38 5.30 -0.66 8.58
N GLU A 39 5.31 -1.58 9.55
CA GLU A 39 4.58 -2.84 9.48
C GLU A 39 3.07 -2.62 9.27
N LYS A 40 2.48 -1.65 9.98
CA LYS A 40 1.08 -1.24 9.75
C LYS A 40 0.86 -0.70 8.34
N GLY A 41 1.73 0.20 7.87
CA GLY A 41 1.65 0.77 6.53
C GLY A 41 1.78 -0.28 5.42
N ILE A 42 2.65 -1.28 5.61
CA ILE A 42 2.80 -2.42 4.69
C ILE A 42 1.50 -3.21 4.61
N GLY A 43 0.92 -3.60 5.74
CA GLY A 43 -0.35 -4.33 5.76
C GLY A 43 -1.50 -3.55 5.10
N LEU A 44 -1.54 -2.23 5.33
CA LEU A 44 -2.50 -1.34 4.69
C LEU A 44 -2.32 -1.29 3.17
N PHE A 45 -1.07 -1.23 2.69
CA PHE A 45 -0.77 -1.28 1.26
C PHE A 45 -1.19 -2.62 0.62
N GLU A 46 -0.92 -3.74 1.29
CA GLU A 46 -1.33 -5.07 0.81
C GLU A 46 -2.85 -5.18 0.72
N GLN A 47 -3.57 -4.64 1.71
CA GLN A 47 -5.03 -4.54 1.67
C GLN A 47 -5.50 -3.67 0.50
N PHE A 48 -4.83 -2.54 0.23
CA PHE A 48 -5.18 -1.68 -0.90
C PHE A 48 -4.98 -2.40 -2.25
N LEU A 49 -3.88 -3.14 -2.39
CA LEU A 49 -3.56 -3.94 -3.56
C LEU A 49 -4.64 -5.02 -3.80
N LEU A 50 -5.01 -5.75 -2.75
CA LEU A 50 -6.09 -6.75 -2.78
C LEU A 50 -7.42 -6.16 -3.24
N TRP A 51 -7.84 -5.08 -2.60
CA TRP A 51 -9.11 -4.41 -2.89
C TRP A 51 -9.13 -3.80 -4.29
N THR A 52 -8.01 -3.27 -4.77
CA THR A 52 -7.91 -2.77 -6.13
C THR A 52 -8.04 -3.89 -7.16
N ASN A 53 -7.71 -5.13 -6.83
CA ASN A 53 -7.81 -6.26 -7.77
C ASN A 53 -9.11 -7.11 -7.60
N GLU A 54 -9.98 -6.80 -6.63
CA GLU A 54 -11.41 -7.18 -6.46
C GLU A 54 -11.89 -8.63 -6.72
N GLY A 55 -11.05 -9.59 -7.13
CA GLY A 55 -11.61 -10.85 -7.63
C GLY A 55 -10.67 -12.04 -7.80
N ALA A 56 -9.50 -12.09 -7.16
CA ALA A 56 -8.61 -13.24 -7.35
C ALA A 56 -8.02 -13.86 -6.08
N LEU A 57 -8.29 -13.33 -4.88
CA LEU A 57 -7.36 -13.54 -3.79
C LEU A 57 -8.07 -13.77 -2.45
N THR A 58 -7.98 -15.02 -1.98
CA THR A 58 -8.22 -15.39 -0.59
C THR A 58 -7.07 -14.87 0.27
N PRO A 59 -7.32 -14.40 1.51
CA PRO A 59 -6.30 -13.75 2.36
C PRO A 59 -5.09 -14.62 2.76
N ASN A 60 -5.04 -15.89 2.36
CA ASN A 60 -4.19 -16.90 2.99
C ASN A 60 -3.04 -17.43 2.12
N ASP A 61 -2.92 -17.00 0.86
CA ASP A 61 -1.81 -17.42 0.00
C ASP A 61 -0.99 -16.21 -0.46
N SER A 62 0.34 -16.36 -0.41
CA SER A 62 1.28 -15.39 -0.96
C SER A 62 0.96 -15.20 -2.44
N ILE A 63 0.40 -14.04 -2.76
CA ILE A 63 -0.18 -13.75 -4.06
C ILE A 63 0.95 -13.66 -5.07
N PRO A 64 0.97 -14.54 -6.09
CA PRO A 64 1.94 -14.39 -7.14
C PRO A 64 1.63 -13.10 -7.90
N ASN A 65 2.57 -12.16 -7.93
CA ASN A 65 2.35 -10.85 -8.54
C ASN A 65 1.95 -10.90 -10.03
N HIS A 66 2.12 -12.03 -10.72
CA HIS A 66 1.64 -12.23 -12.09
C HIS A 66 0.10 -12.28 -12.21
N GLN A 67 -0.62 -12.48 -11.11
CA GLN A 67 -2.10 -12.52 -11.08
C GLN A 67 -2.74 -11.16 -10.82
N LEU A 68 -1.94 -10.14 -10.50
CA LEU A 68 -2.43 -8.78 -10.23
C LEU A 68 -2.46 -7.96 -11.52
N THR A 69 -3.66 -7.57 -11.93
CA THR A 69 -3.91 -6.71 -13.11
C THR A 69 -3.50 -5.26 -12.84
N TYR A 70 -3.77 -4.76 -11.64
CA TYR A 70 -3.49 -3.39 -11.23
C TYR A 70 -2.44 -3.41 -10.11
N LYS A 71 -1.16 -3.44 -10.51
CA LYS A 71 -0.01 -3.44 -9.61
C LYS A 71 1.03 -2.35 -9.97
N PRO A 72 1.71 -1.77 -8.97
CA PRO A 72 2.86 -0.90 -9.14
C PRO A 72 4.02 -1.59 -9.86
N VAL A 73 4.95 -0.79 -10.37
CA VAL A 73 6.14 -1.32 -11.07
C VAL A 73 7.11 -1.93 -10.05
N ASN A 74 7.69 -3.08 -10.39
CA ASN A 74 8.68 -3.82 -9.58
C ASN A 74 8.20 -4.09 -8.14
N ILE A 75 6.90 -4.33 -7.97
CA ILE A 75 6.29 -4.52 -6.65
C ILE A 75 6.92 -5.70 -5.86
N ASP A 76 7.35 -6.79 -6.52
CA ASP A 76 8.04 -7.91 -5.86
C ASP A 76 9.30 -7.45 -5.11
N GLU A 77 10.22 -6.83 -5.85
CA GLU A 77 11.52 -6.39 -5.33
C GLU A 77 11.35 -5.31 -4.27
N ARG A 78 10.48 -4.34 -4.53
CA ARG A 78 10.24 -3.20 -3.64
C ARG A 78 9.58 -3.66 -2.35
N LEU A 79 8.53 -4.48 -2.42
CA LEU A 79 7.83 -4.95 -1.23
C LEU A 79 8.70 -5.92 -0.43
N ALA A 80 9.48 -6.79 -1.08
CA ALA A 80 10.46 -7.63 -0.41
C ALA A 80 11.51 -6.81 0.33
N PHE A 81 12.06 -5.76 -0.30
CA PHE A 81 13.00 -4.84 0.34
C PHE A 81 12.40 -4.14 1.57
N ILE A 82 11.19 -3.59 1.42
CA ILE A 82 10.49 -2.86 2.48
C ILE A 82 10.23 -3.79 3.68
N LYS A 83 9.69 -5.00 3.44
CA LYS A 83 9.40 -6.00 4.48
C LYS A 83 10.66 -6.50 5.18
N ALA A 84 11.77 -6.65 4.45
CA ALA A 84 13.04 -7.07 5.05
C ALA A 84 13.66 -5.97 5.93
N ARG A 85 13.35 -4.68 5.66
CA ARG A 85 14.01 -3.53 6.30
C ARG A 85 13.03 -2.42 6.67
N PRO A 86 11.98 -2.67 7.45
CA PRO A 86 10.94 -1.68 7.74
C PRO A 86 11.47 -0.47 8.52
N ALA A 87 12.54 -0.61 9.30
CA ALA A 87 13.13 0.49 10.07
C ALA A 87 13.95 1.50 9.24
N LEU A 88 14.13 1.29 7.92
CA LEU A 88 14.90 2.21 7.07
C LEU A 88 14.03 3.31 6.48
N TYR A 89 14.55 4.54 6.46
CA TYR A 89 13.91 5.67 5.78
C TYR A 89 13.68 5.40 4.28
N HIS A 90 14.62 4.70 3.63
CA HIS A 90 14.45 4.29 2.23
C HIS A 90 13.24 3.36 2.03
N SER A 91 12.97 2.45 2.97
CA SER A 91 11.77 1.59 2.92
C SER A 91 10.49 2.41 3.06
N TYR A 92 10.49 3.42 3.92
CA TYR A 92 9.37 4.36 4.04
C TYR A 92 9.11 5.14 2.74
N ARG A 93 10.16 5.66 2.11
CA ARG A 93 10.06 6.34 0.82
C ARG A 93 9.49 5.42 -0.26
N GLN A 94 10.00 4.19 -0.34
CA GLN A 94 9.53 3.17 -1.28
C GLN A 94 8.05 2.83 -1.05
N LEU A 95 7.63 2.64 0.20
CA LEU A 95 6.22 2.38 0.54
C LEU A 95 5.31 3.57 0.16
N SER A 96 5.77 4.80 0.38
CA SER A 96 5.03 6.00 0.04
C SER A 96 4.81 6.13 -1.48
N GLU A 97 5.85 5.83 -2.26
CA GLU A 97 5.76 5.80 -3.72
C GLU A 97 4.80 4.70 -4.20
N LEU A 98 4.87 3.49 -3.60
CA LEU A 98 3.95 2.40 -3.90
C LEU A 98 2.48 2.78 -3.63
N MET A 99 2.20 3.48 -2.52
CA MET A 99 0.85 3.99 -2.21
C MET A 99 0.34 4.95 -3.28
N VAL A 100 1.15 5.92 -3.71
CA VAL A 100 0.78 6.88 -4.76
C VAL A 100 0.57 6.19 -6.12
N GLU A 101 1.41 5.22 -6.47
CA GLU A 101 1.23 4.42 -7.68
C GLU A 101 -0.07 3.61 -7.64
N GLN A 102 -0.37 2.97 -6.51
CA GLN A 102 -1.58 2.18 -6.32
C GLN A 102 -2.85 3.03 -6.39
N GLU A 103 -2.82 4.24 -5.82
CA GLU A 103 -3.93 5.19 -5.90
C GLU A 103 -4.25 5.58 -7.34
N LYS A 104 -3.22 5.86 -8.15
CA LYS A 104 -3.38 6.13 -9.59
C LYS A 104 -3.98 4.94 -10.33
N LEU A 105 -3.55 3.71 -10.00
CA LEU A 105 -4.08 2.49 -10.60
C LEU A 105 -5.55 2.25 -10.22
N PHE A 106 -5.91 2.50 -8.96
CA PHE A 106 -7.31 2.44 -8.51
C PHE A 106 -8.19 3.47 -9.22
N ALA A 107 -7.73 4.72 -9.34
CA ALA A 107 -8.44 5.76 -10.09
C ALA A 107 -8.65 5.35 -11.56
N LYS A 108 -7.60 4.84 -12.22
CA LYS A 108 -7.68 4.31 -13.59
C LYS A 108 -8.72 3.19 -13.72
N LYS A 109 -8.69 2.21 -12.80
CA LYS A 109 -9.67 1.11 -12.78
C LYS A 109 -11.11 1.63 -12.68
N ASN A 110 -11.37 2.61 -11.81
CA ASN A 110 -12.71 3.16 -11.62
C ASN A 110 -13.21 3.96 -12.81
N ILE A 111 -12.32 4.63 -13.54
CA ILE A 111 -12.68 5.33 -14.79
C ILE A 111 -13.07 4.30 -15.86
N VAL A 112 -12.25 3.25 -16.06
CA VAL A 112 -12.54 2.20 -17.05
C VAL A 112 -13.87 1.50 -16.74
N LYS A 113 -14.14 1.19 -15.47
CA LYS A 113 -15.41 0.58 -15.04
C LYS A 113 -16.65 1.46 -15.23
N LYS A 114 -16.50 2.79 -15.38
CA LYS A 114 -17.64 3.71 -15.62
C LYS A 114 -17.97 3.86 -17.10
N ASN A 115 -17.05 3.50 -17.99
CA ASN A 115 -17.19 3.64 -19.44
C ASN A 115 -17.61 2.34 -20.13
N VAL A 116 -17.92 1.29 -19.36
CA VAL A 116 -18.45 -0.01 -19.80
C VAL A 116 -19.82 -0.17 -19.16
#